data_AF-X1C5C8-F1
#
_entry.id   AF-X1C5C8-F1
#
_cell.length_a   1.000
_cell.length_b   1.000
_cell.length_c   1.000
_cell.angle_alpha   90.00
_cell.angle_beta   90.00
_cell.angle_gamma   90.00
#
_symmetry.space_group_name_H-M   'P 1'
#
loop_
_entity.id
_entity.type
_entity.pdbx_description
1 polymer ?
#
loop_
_entity_poly.entity_id
_entity_poly.type
_entity_poly.pdbx_seq_one_letter_code
_entity_poly.pdbx_strand_id
1 'polypeptide(L)'
;MPTMTPKERIEKLFKREPIDAMPVFSGQGMIAIQAIEKMGIRFAQVHGSAEYMARSAMTTAEMFGFDAVIIPYDMCTVPEAMGRGVS
;
A
#
# COMPACT_ATOMS: atom_id res chain seq x y z
N MET A 1 11.08 23.15 1.20
CA MET A 1 10.19 22.06 0.74
C MET A 1 11.06 20.87 0.38
N PRO A 2 10.57 19.63 0.52
CA PRO A 2 11.28 18.45 0.03
C PRO A 2 11.58 18.61 -1.47
N THR A 3 12.77 18.20 -1.90
CA THR A 3 13.24 18.28 -3.29
C THR A 3 13.32 16.92 -3.97
N MET A 4 13.32 15.84 -3.18
CA MET A 4 13.31 14.46 -3.65
C MET A 4 11.87 13.99 -3.87
N THR A 5 11.67 13.10 -4.83
CA THR A 5 10.42 12.33 -4.94
C THR A 5 10.29 11.33 -3.79
N PRO A 6 9.07 10.88 -3.46
CA PRO A 6 8.85 9.82 -2.46
C PRO A 6 9.69 8.56 -2.71
N LYS A 7 9.75 8.12 -3.97
CA LYS A 7 10.54 6.94 -4.39
C LYS A 7 12.03 7.12 -4.08
N GLU A 8 12.63 8.23 -4.51
CA GLU A 8 14.06 8.51 -4.28
C GLU A 8 14.39 8.56 -2.79
N ARG A 9 13.51 9.18 -2.00
CA ARG A 9 13.66 9.30 -0.55
C ARG A 9 13.66 7.93 0.13
N ILE A 10 12.73 7.05 -0.24
CA ILE A 10 12.63 5.69 0.31
C ILE A 10 13.84 4.84 -0.10
N GLU A 11 14.26 4.89 -1.38
CA GLU A 11 15.44 4.15 -1.86
C GLU A 11 16.72 4.57 -1.10
N LYS A 12 16.91 5.87 -0.87
CA LYS A 12 18.04 6.40 -0.10
C LYS A 12 17.97 6.04 1.38
N LEU A 13 16.79 6.11 1.99
CA LEU A 13 16.59 5.68 3.37
C LEU A 13 17.09 4.23 3.56
N PHE A 14 16.71 3.31 2.68
CA PHE A 14 17.15 1.91 2.78
C PHE A 14 18.67 1.72 2.59
N LYS A 15 19.30 2.57 1.78
CA LYS A 15 20.76 2.58 1.59
C LYS A 15 21.50 3.34 2.68
N ARG A 16 20.79 3.93 3.65
CA ARG A 16 21.35 4.79 4.72
C ARG A 16 22.07 6.02 4.15
N GLU A 17 21.59 6.52 3.01
CA GLU A 17 22.07 7.75 2.40
C GLU A 17 21.33 8.97 2.96
N PRO A 18 21.89 10.20 2.85
CA PRO A 18 21.19 11.41 3.25
C PRO A 18 19.86 11.62 2.50
N ILE A 19 18.80 11.93 3.25
CA ILE A 19 17.44 12.23 2.76
C ILE A 19 17.04 13.66 3.11
N ASP A 20 16.13 14.24 2.33
CA ASP A 20 15.66 15.62 2.48
C ASP A 20 14.53 15.80 3.52
N ALA A 21 13.82 14.72 3.81
CA ALA A 21 12.79 14.59 4.84
C ALA A 21 12.63 13.10 5.19
N MET A 22 11.99 12.79 6.33
CA MET A 22 11.67 11.41 6.66
C MET A 22 10.44 10.94 5.86
N PRO A 23 10.51 9.86 5.05
CA PRO A 23 9.36 9.37 4.31
C PRO A 23 8.33 8.71 5.25
N VAL A 24 7.05 8.85 4.92
CA VAL A 24 5.90 8.27 5.61
C VAL A 24 5.36 7.08 4.81
N PHE A 25 5.72 5.87 5.23
CA PHE A 25 5.26 4.62 4.64
C PHE A 25 5.37 3.47 5.66
N SER A 26 4.90 2.28 5.27
CA SER A 26 4.99 1.04 6.06
C SER A 26 5.50 -0.10 5.20
N GLY A 27 6.09 -1.13 5.84
CA GLY A 27 6.35 -2.43 5.20
C GLY A 27 5.13 -3.36 5.20
N GLN A 28 4.04 -2.97 5.87
CA GLN A 28 2.78 -3.70 5.92
C GLN A 28 1.68 -2.94 5.16
N GLY A 29 0.57 -3.62 4.87
CA GLY A 29 -0.59 -3.00 4.24
C GLY A 29 -1.07 -1.77 5.01
N MET A 30 -1.24 -0.65 4.30
CA MET A 30 -1.62 0.64 4.88
C MET A 30 -3.07 1.04 4.59
N ILE A 31 -3.88 0.12 4.10
CA ILE A 31 -5.26 0.38 3.72
C ILE A 31 -6.11 0.80 4.92
N ALA A 32 -6.93 1.84 4.72
CA ALA A 32 -7.82 2.37 5.74
C ALA A 32 -9.28 2.06 5.42
N ILE A 33 -10.10 1.82 6.46
CA ILE A 33 -11.53 1.53 6.29
C ILE A 33 -12.26 2.68 5.58
N GLN A 34 -11.81 3.93 5.75
CA GLN A 34 -12.38 5.10 5.09
C GLN A 34 -12.24 5.04 3.56
N ALA A 35 -11.17 4.44 3.04
CA ALA A 35 -11.01 4.22 1.61
C ALA A 35 -12.00 3.16 1.09
N ILE A 36 -12.21 2.10 1.86
CA ILE A 36 -13.19 1.03 1.57
C ILE A 36 -14.61 1.59 1.52
N GLU A 37 -14.98 2.37 2.53
CA GLU A 37 -16.29 3.04 2.63
C GLU A 37 -16.50 3.99 1.44
N LYS A 38 -15.50 4.81 1.11
CA LYS A 38 -15.55 5.73 -0.05
C LYS A 38 -15.71 4.99 -1.38
N MET A 39 -15.15 3.79 -1.50
CA MET A 39 -15.29 2.94 -2.68
C MET A 39 -16.63 2.18 -2.74
N GLY A 40 -17.39 2.15 -1.64
CA GLY A 40 -18.68 1.44 -1.57
C GLY A 40 -18.55 -0.08 -1.67
N ILE A 41 -17.44 -0.65 -1.20
CA ILE A 41 -17.18 -2.11 -1.23
C ILE A 41 -16.98 -2.66 0.19
N ARG A 42 -17.05 -3.99 0.35
CA ARG A 42 -16.59 -4.69 1.55
C ARG A 42 -15.09 -4.93 1.46
N PHE A 43 -14.37 -4.91 2.58
CA PHE A 43 -12.92 -5.12 2.61
C PHE A 43 -12.48 -6.40 1.86
N ALA A 44 -13.16 -7.53 2.08
CA ALA A 44 -12.85 -8.78 1.38
C ALA A 44 -12.87 -8.68 -0.16
N GLN A 45 -13.67 -7.77 -0.72
CA GLN A 45 -13.75 -7.58 -2.18
C GLN A 45 -12.47 -6.97 -2.77
N VAL A 46 -11.67 -6.28 -1.94
CA VAL A 46 -10.41 -5.67 -2.37
C VAL A 46 -9.43 -6.69 -2.93
N HIS A 47 -9.45 -7.91 -2.41
CA HIS A 47 -8.57 -9.00 -2.85
C HIS A 47 -9.04 -9.65 -4.16
N GLY A 48 -10.29 -9.41 -4.58
CA GLY A 48 -10.91 -10.09 -5.71
C GLY A 48 -10.62 -9.49 -7.09
N SER A 49 -10.01 -8.30 -7.17
CA SER A 49 -9.62 -7.71 -8.46
C SER A 49 -8.42 -6.77 -8.35
N ALA A 50 -7.65 -6.70 -9.43
CA ALA A 50 -6.54 -5.74 -9.54
C ALA A 50 -7.03 -4.28 -9.44
N GLU A 51 -8.21 -3.96 -9.98
CA GLU A 51 -8.76 -2.61 -9.92
C GLU A 51 -9.12 -2.21 -8.48
N TYR A 52 -9.80 -3.07 -7.73
CA TYR A 52 -10.15 -2.77 -6.33
C TYR A 52 -8.89 -2.66 -5.47
N MET A 53 -7.90 -3.51 -5.69
CA MET A 53 -6.63 -3.43 -4.99
C MET A 53 -5.92 -2.10 -5.27
N ALA A 54 -5.73 -1.75 -6.54
CA ALA A 54 -5.07 -0.50 -6.91
C ALA A 54 -5.82 0.74 -6.41
N ARG A 55 -7.14 0.79 -6.61
CA ARG A 55 -7.95 1.95 -6.21
C ARG A 55 -8.01 2.14 -4.70
N SER A 56 -8.09 1.07 -3.93
CA SER A 56 -8.13 1.17 -2.46
C SER A 56 -6.80 1.64 -1.87
N ALA A 57 -5.69 1.19 -2.47
CA ALA A 57 -4.35 1.57 -2.07
C ALA A 57 -4.08 3.05 -2.38
N MET A 58 -4.40 3.47 -3.61
CA MET A 58 -4.28 4.86 -4.05
C MET A 58 -5.17 5.80 -3.23
N THR A 59 -6.44 5.44 -3.04
CA THR A 59 -7.38 6.25 -2.25
C THR A 59 -6.86 6.49 -0.84
N THR A 60 -6.31 5.45 -0.20
CA THR A 60 -5.74 5.60 1.14
C THR A 60 -4.48 6.47 1.14
N ALA A 61 -3.56 6.24 0.19
CA ALA A 61 -2.33 7.03 0.10
C ALA A 61 -2.62 8.52 -0.15
N GLU A 62 -3.58 8.85 -1.00
CA GLU A 62 -4.01 10.22 -1.28
C GLU A 62 -4.70 10.89 -0.08
N MET A 63 -5.46 10.13 0.73
CA MET A 63 -6.11 10.65 1.95
C MET A 63 -5.11 11.16 2.98
N PHE A 64 -3.96 10.49 3.12
CA PHE A 64 -2.99 10.76 4.18
C PHE A 64 -1.66 11.33 3.69
N GLY A 65 -1.46 11.43 2.37
CA GLY A 65 -0.21 11.91 1.78
C GLY A 65 0.94 10.94 1.99
N PHE A 66 0.70 9.62 1.88
CA PHE A 66 1.75 8.62 2.03
C PHE A 66 2.76 8.65 0.89
N ASP A 67 4.02 8.37 1.20
CA ASP A 67 5.13 8.34 0.25
C ASP A 67 5.18 7.02 -0.57
N ALA A 68 4.36 6.04 -0.21
CA ALA A 68 4.29 4.77 -0.92
C ALA A 68 2.88 4.15 -0.88
N VAL A 69 2.67 3.23 -1.82
CA VAL A 69 1.49 2.39 -1.91
C VAL A 69 1.93 0.95 -1.72
N ILE A 70 1.35 0.24 -0.76
CA ILE A 70 1.76 -1.12 -0.37
C ILE A 70 0.61 -2.09 -0.66
N ILE A 71 0.87 -3.07 -1.52
CA ILE A 71 -0.06 -4.12 -1.93
C ILE A 71 0.71 -5.46 -2.08
N PRO A 72 0.06 -6.63 -1.93
CA PRO A 72 -1.32 -6.84 -1.49
C PRO A 72 -1.51 -6.65 0.02
N TYR A 73 -2.73 -6.86 0.53
CA TYR A 73 -3.06 -6.77 1.97
C TYR A 73 -3.12 -8.11 2.68
N ASP A 74 -2.62 -9.15 2.03
CA ASP A 74 -2.67 -10.53 2.49
C ASP A 74 -1.31 -11.20 2.25
N MET A 75 -0.99 -12.19 3.08
CA MET A 75 0.22 -13.01 2.98
C MET A 75 -0.06 -14.42 2.43
N CYS A 76 -1.33 -14.75 2.20
CA CYS A 76 -1.81 -16.06 1.79
C CYS A 76 -1.91 -16.24 0.28
N THR A 77 -1.77 -15.18 -0.53
CA THR A 77 -1.84 -15.26 -2.01
C THR A 77 -0.92 -16.35 -2.57
N VAL A 78 0.32 -16.46 -2.08
CA VAL A 78 1.27 -17.49 -2.52
C VAL A 78 0.86 -18.89 -2.02
N PRO A 79 0.60 -19.11 -0.70
CA PRO A 79 0.05 -20.37 -0.21
C PRO A 79 -1.24 -20.84 -0.90
N GLU A 80 -2.15 -19.93 -1.21
CA GLU A 80 -3.41 -20.21 -1.91
C GLU A 80 -3.14 -20.73 -3.32
N ALA A 81 -2.27 -20.03 -4.07
CA ALA A 81 -1.84 -20.47 -5.41
C ALA A 81 -1.14 -21.85 -5.39
N MET A 82 -0.55 -22.24 -4.25
CA MET A 82 0.06 -23.56 -4.03
C MET A 82 -0.93 -24.63 -3.58
N GLY A 83 -2.24 -24.33 -3.51
CA GLY A 83 -3.28 -25.31 -3.19
C GLY A 83 -3.53 -25.49 -1.69
N ARG A 84 -3.06 -24.58 -0.83
CA ARG A 84 -3.25 -24.69 0.63
C ARG A 84 -4.69 -24.41 1.09
N GLY A 85 -5.53 -23.87 0.20
CA GLY A 85 -6.95 -23.58 0.44
C GLY A 85 -7.15 -22.51 1.50
N VAL A 86 -6.74 -21.27 1.19
CA VAL A 86 -6.89 -20.12 2.09
C VAL A 86 -7.88 -19.16 1.43
N SER A 87 -8.91 -18.71 2.16
CA SER A 87 -9.93 -17.75 1.72
C SER A 87 -10.06 -16.62 2.72
#